data_AF-U9V0C4-F1
#
_entry.id   AF-U9V0C4-F1
#
_cell.length_a   1.000
_cell.length_b   1.000
_cell.length_c   1.000
_cell.angle_alpha   90.00
_cell.angle_beta   90.00
_cell.angle_gamma   90.00
#
_symmetry.space_group_name_H-M   'P 1'
#
loop_
_entity.id
_entity.type
_entity.pdbx_description
1 polymer ?
#
loop_
_entity_poly.entity_id
_entity_poly.type
_entity_poly.pdbx_seq_one_letter_code
_entity_poly.pdbx_strand_id
1 'polypeptide(L)'
;MYTIVEHTRLNYLRFNQKQMRAELYNGIQDAMISGDRTTNVGQRIILPSSFTGGPRQMHKLYQDAMAIVRVFGKPDLFITITCNPKWPEIQNALLLGQTAQDHPDLISRKIFLEKY
;
A
#
# COMPACT_ATOMS: atom_id res chain seq x y z
N MET A 1 18.23 6.12 -6.84
CA MET A 1 17.34 7.25 -6.51
C MET A 1 16.30 6.86 -5.43
N TYR A 2 15.54 5.78 -5.61
CA TYR A 2 14.54 5.29 -4.64
C TYR A 2 15.10 5.03 -3.22
N THR A 3 16.27 4.39 -3.11
CA THR A 3 16.92 4.08 -1.82
C THR A 3 17.26 5.32 -0.99
N ILE A 4 17.64 6.43 -1.63
CA ILE A 4 17.99 7.70 -0.97
C ILE A 4 16.73 8.38 -0.42
N VAL A 5 15.63 8.34 -1.18
CA VAL A 5 14.34 8.89 -0.76
C VAL A 5 13.79 8.12 0.44
N GLU A 6 13.78 6.79 0.38
CA GLU A 6 13.33 5.96 1.50
C GLU A 6 14.23 6.11 2.73
N HIS A 7 15.55 6.22 2.55
CA HIS A 7 16.46 6.49 3.66
C HIS A 7 16.18 7.84 4.33
N THR A 8 15.93 8.88 3.54
CA THR A 8 15.56 10.21 4.05
C THR A 8 14.24 10.16 4.81
N ARG A 9 13.26 9.41 4.29
CA ARG A 9 11.95 9.21 4.91
C ARG A 9 12.05 8.48 6.24
N LEU A 10 12.86 7.42 6.31
CA LEU A 10 13.12 6.68 7.55
C LEU A 10 13.86 7.54 8.58
N ASN A 11 14.82 8.36 8.16
CA ASN A 11 15.49 9.31 9.05
C ASN A 11 14.51 10.33 9.62
N TYR A 12 13.65 10.91 8.78
CA TYR A 12 12.60 11.82 9.24
C TYR A 12 11.70 11.15 10.27
N LEU A 13 11.26 9.91 10.00
CA LEU A 13 10.44 9.13 10.94
C LEU A 13 11.18 8.85 12.25
N ARG A 14 12.48 8.58 12.21
CA ARG A 14 13.30 8.34 13.41
C ARG A 14 13.40 9.57 14.30
N PHE A 15 13.63 10.75 13.73
CA PHE A 15 13.83 11.98 14.52
C PHE A 15 12.52 12.65 14.98
N ASN A 16 11.41 12.44 14.27
CA ASN A 16 10.12 13.10 14.58
C ASN A 16 9.11 12.20 15.32
N GLN A 17 9.55 11.14 16.00
CA GLN A 17 8.68 10.22 16.75
C GLN A 17 7.75 10.92 17.77
N LYS A 18 8.23 11.99 18.43
CA LYS A 18 7.44 12.76 19.40
C LYS A 18 6.21 13.43 18.77
N GLN A 19 6.34 13.96 17.55
CA GLN A 19 5.22 14.57 16.82
C GLN A 19 4.21 13.52 16.34
N MET A 20 4.68 12.30 16.06
CA MET A 20 3.84 11.22 15.53
C MET A 20 2.96 10.51 16.57
N ARG A 21 2.71 11.14 17.74
CA ARG A 21 1.95 10.54 18.86
C ARG A 21 2.45 9.13 19.23
N ALA A 22 3.76 8.87 19.10
CA ALA A 22 4.37 7.60 19.45
C ALA A 22 4.01 7.15 20.88
N GLU A 23 3.84 8.11 21.80
CA GLU A 23 3.43 7.88 23.19
C GLU A 23 2.04 7.22 23.32
N LEU A 24 1.05 7.64 22.51
CA LEU A 24 -0.30 7.03 22.52
C LEU A 24 -0.24 5.56 22.09
N TYR A 25 0.64 5.24 21.14
CA TYR A 25 0.82 3.89 20.64
C TYR A 25 1.67 3.02 21.56
N ASN A 26 2.62 3.60 22.30
CA ASN A 26 3.29 2.89 23.38
C ASN A 26 2.24 2.41 24.40
N GLY A 27 1.31 3.26 24.85
CA GLY A 27 0.27 2.85 25.81
C GLY A 27 -0.63 1.70 25.32
N ILE A 28 -1.12 1.76 24.07
CA ILE A 28 -1.99 0.71 23.50
C ILE A 28 -1.21 -0.59 23.26
N GLN A 29 0.02 -0.48 22.75
CA GLN A 29 0.83 -1.65 22.44
C GLN A 29 1.42 -2.28 23.70
N ASP A 30 1.78 -1.49 24.71
CA ASP A 30 2.23 -1.96 26.01
C ASP A 30 1.09 -2.63 26.78
N ALA A 31 -0.17 -2.16 26.65
CA ALA A 31 -1.34 -2.88 27.15
C ALA A 31 -1.53 -4.25 26.46
N MET A 32 -1.23 -4.35 25.17
CA MET A 32 -1.27 -5.61 24.41
C MET A 32 -0.09 -6.55 24.75
N ILE A 33 1.10 -6.00 25.02
CA ILE A 33 2.35 -6.72 25.31
C ILE A 33 2.51 -7.02 26.81
N SER A 34 1.69 -6.44 27.69
CA SER A 34 1.72 -6.74 29.14
C SER A 34 1.46 -8.22 29.48
N GLY A 35 1.18 -9.08 28.51
CA GLY A 35 1.22 -10.54 28.62
C GLY A 35 2.56 -11.24 28.29
N ASP A 36 3.54 -10.56 27.68
CA ASP A 36 4.84 -11.16 27.32
C ASP A 36 5.99 -10.13 27.39
N ARG A 37 6.69 -10.10 28.52
CA ARG A 37 7.74 -9.10 28.82
C ARG A 37 9.10 -9.56 28.32
N THR A 38 9.53 -9.09 27.15
CA THR A 38 10.95 -9.18 26.75
C THR A 38 11.66 -7.85 27.04
N THR A 39 12.41 -7.83 28.13
CA THR A 39 13.16 -6.70 28.72
C THR A 39 14.45 -6.34 27.98
N ASN A 40 14.50 -6.46 26.66
CA ASN A 40 15.69 -6.10 25.89
C ASN A 40 15.27 -5.61 24.50
N VAL A 41 14.94 -4.33 24.38
CA VAL A 41 14.68 -3.76 23.06
C VAL A 41 15.27 -2.37 23.02
N GLY A 42 16.19 -2.16 22.08
CA GLY A 42 16.69 -0.84 21.72
C GLY A 42 15.54 0.12 21.40
N GLN A 43 15.87 1.41 21.30
CA GLN A 43 14.92 2.51 21.12
C GLN A 43 13.80 2.15 20.10
N ARG A 44 12.57 1.97 20.59
CA ARG A 44 11.42 1.52 19.80
C ARG A 44 10.97 2.64 18.86
N ILE A 45 11.39 2.59 17.60
CA ILE A 45 10.92 3.52 16.57
C ILE A 45 9.59 2.98 16.02
N ILE A 46 8.52 3.77 16.12
CA ILE A 46 7.21 3.39 15.58
C ILE A 46 7.12 3.87 14.12
N LEU A 47 7.04 2.93 13.19
CA LEU A 47 6.74 3.24 11.80
C LEU A 47 5.23 3.46 11.64
N PRO A 48 4.77 4.56 11.05
CA PRO A 48 3.35 4.79 10.78
C PRO A 48 2.82 3.84 9.69
N SER A 49 1.50 3.70 9.60
CA SER A 49 0.84 2.91 8.52
C SER A 49 1.03 3.51 7.11
N SER A 50 1.55 4.74 7.02
CA SER A 50 1.97 5.37 5.75
C SER A 50 3.32 4.85 5.22
N PHE A 51 4.05 4.07 6.01
CA PHE A 51 5.27 3.41 5.56
C PHE A 51 4.94 2.17 4.72
N THR A 52 5.39 2.18 3.47
CA THR A 52 5.10 1.14 2.49
C THR A 52 5.91 -0.14 2.74
N GLY A 53 5.24 -1.31 2.76
CA GLY A 53 5.84 -2.61 3.06
C GLY A 53 5.96 -2.91 4.56
N GLY A 54 5.49 -2.02 5.45
CA GLY A 54 5.54 -2.23 6.89
C GLY A 54 4.38 -3.10 7.41
N PRO A 55 4.57 -3.79 8.57
CA PRO A 55 3.53 -4.63 9.16
C PRO A 55 2.26 -3.83 9.50
N ARG A 56 2.39 -2.56 9.90
CA ARG A 56 1.24 -1.69 10.22
C ARG A 56 0.44 -1.28 8.98
N GLN A 57 1.09 -1.08 7.83
CA GLN A 57 0.37 -0.85 6.59
C GLN A 57 -0.43 -2.09 6.21
N MET A 58 0.16 -3.28 6.33
CA MET A 58 -0.53 -4.53 6.04
C MET A 58 -1.76 -4.75 6.94
N HIS A 59 -1.64 -4.47 8.25
CA HIS A 59 -2.79 -4.52 9.17
C HIS A 59 -3.88 -3.51 8.79
N LYS A 60 -3.51 -2.29 8.41
CA LYS A 60 -4.47 -1.29 7.94
C LYS A 60 -5.20 -1.78 6.68
N LEU A 61 -4.46 -2.24 5.68
CA LEU A 61 -5.04 -2.77 4.44
C LEU A 61 -5.99 -3.94 4.69
N TYR A 62 -5.64 -4.82 5.64
CA TYR A 62 -6.52 -5.91 6.06
C TYR A 62 -7.84 -5.39 6.67
N GLN A 63 -7.76 -4.44 7.61
CA GLN A 63 -8.95 -3.85 8.22
C GLN A 63 -9.83 -3.13 7.19
N ASP A 64 -9.22 -2.39 6.27
CA ASP A 64 -9.92 -1.72 5.17
C ASP A 64 -10.62 -2.75 4.27
N ALA A 65 -9.95 -3.85 3.92
CA ALA A 65 -10.56 -4.95 3.16
C ALA A 65 -11.72 -5.61 3.91
N MET A 66 -11.57 -5.85 5.22
CA MET A 66 -12.66 -6.40 6.04
C MET A 66 -13.85 -5.45 6.14
N ALA A 67 -13.64 -4.13 6.13
CA ALA A 67 -14.71 -3.15 6.08
C ALA A 67 -15.48 -3.23 4.75
N ILE A 68 -14.77 -3.39 3.62
CA ILE A 68 -15.39 -3.61 2.30
C ILE A 68 -16.19 -4.92 2.31
N VAL A 69 -15.61 -6.01 2.79
CA VAL A 69 -16.27 -7.33 2.89
C VAL A 69 -17.53 -7.27 3.75
N ARG A 70 -17.53 -6.48 4.82
CA ARG A 70 -18.70 -6.30 5.68
C ARG A 70 -19.88 -5.66 4.94
N VAL A 71 -19.61 -4.75 4.00
CA VAL A 71 -20.65 -4.02 3.25
C VAL A 71 -21.09 -4.81 2.01
N PHE A 72 -20.15 -5.35 1.24
CA PHE A 72 -20.41 -5.96 -0.06
C PHE A 72 -20.43 -7.49 -0.03
N GLY A 73 -20.14 -8.11 1.12
CA GLY A 73 -19.99 -9.55 1.24
C GLY A 73 -18.59 -10.04 0.86
N LYS A 74 -18.35 -11.34 1.05
CA LYS A 74 -17.08 -11.96 0.67
C LYS A 74 -16.92 -11.95 -0.86
N PRO A 75 -15.74 -11.61 -1.39
CA PRO A 75 -15.47 -11.81 -2.80
C PRO A 75 -15.48 -13.30 -3.11
N ASP A 76 -16.24 -13.70 -4.12
CA ASP A 76 -16.30 -15.09 -4.60
C ASP A 76 -15.32 -15.36 -5.73
N LEU A 77 -14.88 -14.31 -6.42
CA LEU A 77 -14.05 -14.41 -7.62
C LEU A 77 -12.94 -13.36 -7.61
N PHE A 78 -11.72 -13.81 -7.82
CA PHE A 78 -10.57 -12.94 -8.08
C PHE A 78 -10.21 -13.06 -9.55
N ILE A 79 -10.48 -12.01 -10.32
CA ILE A 79 -10.15 -11.95 -11.75
C ILE A 79 -8.86 -11.17 -11.92
N THR A 80 -7.83 -11.87 -12.38
CA THR A 80 -6.59 -11.23 -12.82
C THR A 80 -6.70 -10.97 -14.32
N ILE A 81 -6.74 -9.70 -14.71
CA ILE A 81 -6.70 -9.33 -16.12
C ILE A 81 -5.29 -8.88 -16.47
N THR A 82 -4.61 -9.67 -17.29
CA THR A 82 -3.34 -9.28 -17.90
C THR A 82 -3.60 -8.51 -19.18
N CYS A 83 -2.90 -7.40 -19.36
CA CYS A 83 -2.98 -6.60 -20.57
C CYS A 83 -1.62 -6.55 -21.24
N ASN A 84 -1.60 -6.80 -22.54
CA ASN A 84 -0.39 -6.68 -23.34
C ASN A 84 -0.41 -5.35 -24.10
N PRO A 85 0.52 -4.42 -23.82
CA PRO A 85 0.62 -3.15 -24.54
C PRO A 85 0.71 -3.27 -26.07
N LYS A 86 1.15 -4.43 -26.58
CA LYS A 86 1.31 -4.69 -28.02
C LYS A 86 0.02 -5.11 -28.72
N TRP A 87 -1.10 -5.23 -27.99
CA TRP A 87 -2.38 -5.56 -28.60
C TRP A 87 -2.84 -4.49 -29.58
N PRO A 88 -3.35 -4.87 -30.78
CA PRO A 88 -3.74 -3.92 -31.81
C PRO A 88 -4.81 -2.94 -31.33
N GLU A 89 -5.66 -3.38 -30.41
CA GLU A 89 -6.66 -2.58 -29.72
C GLU A 89 -6.09 -1.35 -29.00
N ILE A 90 -4.90 -1.50 -28.40
CA ILE A 90 -4.20 -0.45 -27.67
C ILE A 90 -3.40 0.39 -28.65
N GLN A 91 -2.71 -0.25 -29.59
CA GLN A 91 -1.91 0.44 -30.60
C GLN A 91 -2.77 1.38 -31.47
N ASN A 92 -3.98 0.96 -31.85
CA ASN A 92 -4.91 1.77 -32.62
C ASN A 92 -5.53 2.93 -31.83
N ALA A 93 -5.53 2.85 -30.49
CA ALA A 93 -6.02 3.92 -29.63
C ALA A 93 -4.95 4.98 -29.31
N LEU A 94 -3.68 4.69 -29.61
CA LEU A 94 -2.57 5.62 -29.39
C LEU A 94 -2.41 6.57 -30.57
N LEU A 95 -2.11 7.84 -30.28
CA LEU A 95 -1.77 8.82 -31.30
C LEU A 95 -0.31 8.62 -31.77
N LEU A 96 0.02 9.17 -32.94
CA LEU A 96 1.38 9.11 -33.52
C LEU A 96 2.44 9.57 -32.50
N GLY A 97 3.39 8.70 -32.20
CA GLY A 97 4.50 8.95 -31.29
C GLY A 97 4.21 8.70 -29.80
N GLN A 98 2.98 8.31 -29.43
CA GLN A 98 2.65 7.94 -28.06
C GLN A 98 2.92 6.46 -27.80
N THR A 99 3.31 6.16 -26.56
CA THR A 99 3.46 4.80 -26.08
C THR A 99 2.32 4.45 -25.13
N ALA A 100 2.06 3.15 -24.96
CA ALA A 100 1.03 2.68 -24.04
C ALA A 100 1.29 3.13 -22.59
N GLN A 101 2.55 3.37 -22.21
CA GLN A 101 2.92 3.87 -20.88
C GLN A 101 2.47 5.32 -20.64
N ASP A 102 2.33 6.11 -21.71
CA ASP A 102 1.90 7.51 -21.62
C ASP A 102 0.40 7.62 -21.33
N HIS A 103 -0.37 6.57 -21.65
CA HIS A 103 -1.83 6.51 -21.48
C HIS A 103 -2.28 5.26 -20.73
N PRO A 104 -1.94 5.13 -19.43
CA PRO A 104 -2.36 3.99 -18.62
C PRO A 104 -3.89 3.87 -18.49
N ASP A 105 -4.61 4.98 -18.68
CA ASP A 105 -6.07 5.01 -18.67
C ASP A 105 -6.69 4.26 -19.86
N LEU A 106 -6.08 4.35 -21.05
CA LEU A 106 -6.55 3.62 -22.24
C LEU A 106 -6.40 2.12 -22.04
N ILE A 107 -5.27 1.69 -21.47
CA ILE A 107 -5.00 0.30 -21.11
C ILE A 107 -6.07 -0.20 -20.13
N SER A 108 -6.28 0.55 -19.04
CA SER A 108 -7.23 0.17 -17.99
C SER A 108 -8.65 0.10 -18.52
N ARG A 109 -9.10 1.11 -19.28
CA ARG A 109 -10.47 1.19 -19.79
C ARG A 109 -10.78 0.12 -20.83
N LYS A 110 -9.85 -0.19 -21.75
CA LYS A 110 -10.06 -1.26 -22.74
C LYS A 110 -10.21 -2.63 -22.08
N ILE A 111 -9.41 -2.91 -21.05
CA ILE A 111 -9.52 -4.13 -20.26
C ILE A 111 -10.93 -4.31 -19.67
N PHE A 112 -11.51 -3.25 -19.11
CA PHE A 112 -12.83 -3.33 -18.49
C PHE A 112 -13.97 -3.44 -19.50
N LEU A 113 -13.85 -2.79 -20.67
CA LEU A 113 -14.92 -2.76 -21.68
C LEU A 113 -14.97 -3.99 -22.59
N GLU A 114 -13.85 -4.67 -22.85
CA GLU A 114 -13.82 -5.84 -23.74
C GLU A 114 -14.08 -7.17 -23.02
N LYS A 115 -14.06 -7.18 -21.67
CA LYS A 115 -14.22 -8.41 -20.88
C LYS A 115 -15.48 -8.44 -20.00
N TYR A 116 -16.36 -7.44 -20.11
CA TYR A 116 -17.68 -7.39 -19.44
C TYR A 116 -18.73 -6.71 -20.32
#